data_AF-A0A5K0Z850-F1
#
_entry.id   AF-A0A5K0Z850-F1
#
_cell.length_a   1.000
_cell.length_b   1.000
_cell.length_c   1.000
_cell.angle_alpha   90.00
_cell.angle_beta   90.00
_cell.angle_gamma   90.00
#
_symmetry.space_group_name_H-M   'P 1'
#
loop_
_entity.id
_entity.type
_entity.pdbx_description
1 polymer ?
#
loop_
_entity_poly.entity_id
_entity_poly.type
_entity_poly.pdbx_seq_one_letter_code
_entity_poly.pdbx_strand_id
1 'polypeptide(L)'
;SKAKAEKNQAMERSMSENSCQLCAVEKLTFEPPPIYCSTCGARIKRNAMYYTIGSADTRHYFCIPCYNEVRSDAIDVDGVAYPKARMEKKKNDEETEEW
;
A
#
# COMPACT_ATOMS: atom_id res chain seq x y z
N SER A 1 4.52 31.99 -33.28
CA SER A 1 3.81 30.89 -33.98
C SER A 1 2.52 30.57 -33.25
N LYS A 2 1.37 30.58 -33.93
CA LYS A 2 0.03 30.35 -33.33
C LYS A 2 -0.08 29.03 -32.56
N ALA A 3 0.61 27.99 -33.03
CA ALA A 3 0.70 26.68 -32.36
C ALA A 3 1.37 26.70 -30.96
N LYS A 4 2.20 27.70 -30.62
CA LYS A 4 2.76 27.84 -29.27
C LYS A 4 1.78 28.48 -28.28
N ALA A 5 0.82 29.28 -28.77
CA ALA A 5 -0.18 29.93 -27.93
C ALA A 5 -1.32 28.96 -27.55
N GLU A 6 -1.76 28.10 -28.49
CA GLU A 6 -2.80 27.09 -28.20
C GLU A 6 -2.35 26.03 -27.19
N LYS A 7 -1.06 25.66 -27.19
CA LYS A 7 -0.49 24.74 -26.19
C LYS A 7 -0.50 25.32 -24.78
N ASN A 8 -0.32 26.64 -24.65
CA ASN A 8 -0.41 27.32 -23.34
C ASN A 8 -1.86 27.41 -22.85
N GLN A 9 -2.82 27.71 -23.73
CA GLN A 9 -4.24 27.79 -23.36
C GLN A 9 -4.84 26.43 -22.94
N ALA A 10 -4.35 25.32 -23.50
CA ALA A 10 -4.78 23.98 -23.09
C ALA A 10 -4.36 23.64 -21.64
N MET A 11 -3.23 24.19 -21.18
CA MET A 11 -2.72 23.99 -19.82
C MET A 11 -3.46 24.87 -18.79
N GLU A 12 -3.91 26.06 -19.19
CA GLU A 12 -4.74 26.93 -18.35
C GLU A 12 -6.14 26.34 -18.11
N ARG A 13 -6.68 25.53 -19.04
CA ARG A 13 -7.97 24.82 -18.87
C ARG A 13 -7.90 23.58 -17.97
N SER A 14 -6.72 23.13 -17.56
CA SER A 14 -6.55 21.96 -16.69
C SER A 14 -6.17 22.31 -15.24
N MET A 15 -6.08 23.59 -14.89
CA MET A 15 -5.78 24.04 -13.54
C MET A 15 -7.08 24.28 -12.79
N SER A 16 -7.39 23.43 -11.80
CA SER A 16 -8.37 23.77 -10.76
C SER A 16 -7.77 24.79 -9.79
N GLU A 17 -8.61 25.48 -9.03
CA GLU A 17 -8.16 26.42 -7.97
C GLU A 17 -7.26 25.72 -6.92
N ASN A 18 -7.37 24.40 -6.81
CA ASN A 18 -6.59 23.53 -5.92
C ASN A 18 -5.30 22.98 -6.54
N SER A 19 -5.02 23.28 -7.81
CA SER A 19 -3.84 22.76 -8.51
C SER A 19 -2.59 23.56 -8.16
N CYS A 20 -1.46 22.87 -7.95
CA CYS A 20 -0.17 23.52 -7.76
C CYS A 20 0.23 24.32 -9.01
N GLN A 21 0.49 25.62 -8.85
CA GLN A 21 0.80 26.54 -9.96
C GLN A 21 2.10 26.21 -10.71
N LEU A 22 2.97 25.37 -10.15
CA LEU A 22 4.23 24.98 -10.79
C LEU A 22 4.16 23.64 -11.52
N CYS A 23 3.44 22.65 -10.98
CA CYS A 23 3.42 21.29 -11.52
C CYS A 23 2.04 20.80 -11.97
N ALA A 24 0.99 21.60 -11.79
CA ALA A 24 -0.41 21.27 -12.08
C ALA A 24 -0.97 20.05 -11.33
N VAL A 25 -0.25 19.54 -10.32
CA VAL A 25 -0.72 18.43 -9.49
C VAL A 25 -1.74 18.97 -8.48
N GLU A 26 -2.91 18.33 -8.43
CA GLU A 26 -4.02 18.69 -7.54
C GLU A 26 -3.99 17.94 -6.20
N LYS A 27 -3.51 16.69 -6.19
CA LYS A 27 -3.32 15.88 -4.98
C LYS A 27 -1.92 15.30 -4.95
N LEU A 28 -1.21 15.54 -3.86
CA LEU A 28 0.00 14.79 -3.51
C LEU A 28 -0.42 13.65 -2.59
N THR A 29 0.14 12.46 -2.80
CA THR A 29 -0.01 11.33 -1.90
C THR A 29 1.37 10.87 -1.45
N PHE A 30 1.52 10.59 -0.16
CA PHE A 30 2.74 9.94 0.34
C PHE A 30 2.88 8.56 -0.30
N GLU A 31 4.12 8.10 -0.46
CA GLU A 31 4.34 6.70 -0.77
C GLU A 31 3.85 5.86 0.42
N PRO A 32 2.94 4.90 0.23
CA PRO A 32 2.40 4.11 1.32
C PRO A 32 3.54 3.36 2.04
N PRO A 33 3.49 3.22 3.38
CA PRO A 33 4.52 2.54 4.14
C PRO A 33 4.79 1.13 3.61
N PRO A 34 6.06 0.71 3.45
CA PRO A 34 6.37 -0.64 2.99
C PRO A 34 5.91 -1.69 4.02
N ILE A 35 5.19 -2.70 3.54
CA ILE A 35 4.78 -3.85 4.35
C ILE A 35 5.84 -4.95 4.24
N TYR A 36 6.26 -5.49 5.38
CA TYR A 36 7.22 -6.59 5.46
C TYR A 36 6.58 -7.83 6.07
N CYS A 37 6.96 -9.00 5.57
CA CYS A 37 6.50 -10.26 6.12
C CYS A 37 7.16 -10.53 7.48
N SER A 38 6.37 -10.78 8.53
CA SER A 38 6.85 -11.04 9.89
C SER A 38 7.77 -12.27 9.99
N THR A 39 7.59 -13.27 9.12
CA THR A 39 8.35 -14.53 9.20
C THR A 39 9.68 -14.48 8.44
N CYS A 40 9.71 -13.88 7.25
CA CYS A 40 10.91 -13.88 6.39
C CYS A 40 11.55 -12.50 6.20
N GLY A 41 10.94 -11.43 6.71
CA GLY A 41 11.41 -10.05 6.55
C GLY A 41 11.33 -9.52 5.13
N ALA A 42 10.86 -10.30 4.15
CA ALA A 42 10.77 -9.85 2.77
C ALA A 42 9.69 -8.77 2.61
N ARG A 43 9.97 -7.75 1.77
CA ARG A 43 8.97 -6.74 1.39
C ARG A 43 7.84 -7.39 0.59
N ILE A 44 6.61 -7.20 1.05
CA ILE A 44 5.40 -7.57 0.31
C ILE A 44 5.18 -6.51 -0.77
N LYS A 45 5.29 -6.90 -2.04
CA LYS A 45 5.22 -5.98 -3.19
C LYS A 45 3.84 -5.32 -3.31
N ARG A 46 3.78 -4.14 -3.93
CA ARG A 46 2.52 -3.50 -4.31
C ARG A 46 1.68 -4.45 -5.18
N ASN A 47 0.37 -4.46 -4.99
CA ASN A 47 -0.62 -5.36 -5.57
C ASN A 47 -0.47 -6.85 -5.23
N ALA A 48 0.52 -7.25 -4.42
CA ALA A 48 0.62 -8.63 -3.96
C ALA A 48 -0.44 -8.93 -2.89
N MET A 49 -0.94 -10.17 -2.90
CA MET A 49 -1.77 -10.67 -1.82
C MET A 49 -0.92 -10.99 -0.58
N TYR A 50 -1.51 -10.84 0.59
CA TYR A 50 -0.89 -11.19 1.87
C TYR A 50 -1.96 -11.57 2.89
N TYR A 51 -1.55 -12.18 4.00
CA TYR A 51 -2.40 -12.40 5.16
C TYR A 51 -2.00 -11.44 6.29
N THR A 52 -2.97 -10.96 7.07
CA THR A 52 -2.71 -10.12 8.24
C THR A 52 -3.55 -10.55 9.43
N ILE A 53 -3.02 -10.31 10.62
CA ILE A 53 -3.71 -10.47 11.90
C ILE A 53 -3.22 -9.37 12.82
N GLY A 54 -4.13 -8.77 13.59
CA GLY A 54 -3.79 -7.76 14.59
C GLY A 54 -4.32 -8.14 15.96
N SER A 55 -3.51 -7.90 17.00
CA SER A 55 -3.96 -7.87 18.39
C SER A 55 -3.55 -6.52 18.98
N ALA A 56 -4.54 -5.68 19.32
CA ALA A 56 -4.37 -4.33 19.88
C ALA A 56 -3.27 -3.49 19.18
N ASP A 57 -2.03 -3.59 19.65
CA ASP A 57 -0.90 -2.75 19.25
C ASP A 57 0.03 -3.40 18.22
N THR A 58 -0.04 -4.72 18.03
CA THR A 58 0.81 -5.45 17.10
C THR A 58 0.01 -6.02 15.93
N ARG A 59 0.44 -5.69 14.71
CA ARG A 59 -0.11 -6.24 13.47
C ARG A 59 0.98 -7.00 12.73
N HIS A 60 0.70 -8.27 12.44
CA HIS A 60 1.58 -9.11 11.64
C HIS A 60 1.08 -9.20 10.21
N TYR A 61 2.04 -9.38 9.31
CA TYR A 61 1.80 -9.54 7.88
C TYR A 61 2.56 -10.77 7.38
N PHE A 62 1.93 -11.58 6.54
CA PHE A 62 2.50 -12.80 6.01
C PHE A 62 2.37 -12.82 4.49
N CYS A 63 3.49 -12.94 3.78
CA CYS A 63 3.45 -13.16 2.34
C CYS A 63 2.81 -14.53 2.04
N ILE A 64 2.24 -14.68 0.84
CA ILE A 64 1.59 -15.94 0.43
C ILE A 64 2.54 -17.16 0.56
N PRO A 65 3.82 -17.10 0.15
CA PRO A 65 4.73 -18.23 0.32
C PRO A 65 4.86 -18.69 1.78
N CYS A 66 5.15 -17.77 2.71
CA CYS A 66 5.32 -18.14 4.12
C CYS A 66 4.03 -18.61 4.78
N TYR A 67 2.87 -18.03 4.42
CA TYR A 67 1.59 -18.52 4.91
C TYR A 67 1.34 -19.97 4.45
N ASN A 68 1.63 -20.30 3.18
CA ASN A 68 1.41 -21.63 2.62
C ASN A 68 2.43 -22.67 3.09
N GLU A 69 3.65 -22.25 3.42
CA GLU A 69 4.72 -23.12 3.91
C GLU A 69 4.38 -23.75 5.27
N VAL A 70 3.72 -22.98 6.15
CA VAL A 70 3.25 -23.46 7.45
C VAL A 70 2.10 -24.44 7.25
N ARG A 71 2.30 -25.71 7.60
CA ARG A 71 1.24 -26.74 7.47
C ARG A 71 0.25 -26.76 8.63
N SER A 72 0.64 -26.23 9.79
CA SER A 72 -0.25 -26.09 10.95
C SER A 72 -1.35 -25.06 10.67
N ASP A 73 -2.38 -25.10 11.52
CA ASP A 73 -3.50 -24.18 11.55
C ASP A 73 -3.17 -22.83 12.20
N ALA A 74 -1.96 -22.68 12.76
CA ALA A 74 -1.43 -21.43 13.30
C ALA A 74 0.01 -21.17 12.82
N ILE A 75 0.38 -19.90 12.72
CA ILE A 75 1.75 -19.42 12.45
C ILE A 75 2.33 -18.91 13.77
N ASP A 76 3.51 -19.41 14.16
CA ASP A 76 4.24 -18.91 15.32
C ASP A 76 5.04 -17.65 14.96
N VAL A 77 4.89 -16.60 15.76
CA VAL A 77 5.73 -15.40 15.71
C VAL A 77 6.11 -15.05 17.14
N ASP A 78 7.42 -14.99 17.40
CA ASP A 78 7.98 -14.68 18.73
C ASP A 78 7.42 -15.56 19.87
N GLY A 79 7.13 -16.84 19.59
CA GLY A 79 6.57 -17.78 20.56
C GLY A 79 5.07 -17.64 20.81
N VAL A 80 4.39 -16.82 20.01
CA VAL A 80 2.93 -16.65 20.02
C VAL A 80 2.34 -17.29 18.77
N ALA A 81 1.41 -18.23 18.99
CA ALA A 81 0.69 -18.90 17.91
C ALA A 81 -0.50 -18.06 17.43
N TYR A 82 -0.46 -17.63 16.17
CA TYR A 82 -1.53 -16.89 15.50
C TYR A 82 -2.37 -17.82 14.62
N PRO A 83 -3.65 -18.09 14.96
CA PRO A 83 -4.49 -19.00 14.17
C PRO A 83 -4.79 -18.45 12.77
N LYS A 84 -4.55 -19.27 11.75
CA LYS A 84 -4.83 -18.96 10.33
C LYS A 84 -6.31 -18.65 10.08
N ALA A 85 -7.20 -19.32 10.80
CA ALA A 85 -8.65 -19.08 10.72
C ALA A 85 -9.06 -17.65 11.12
N ARG A 86 -8.20 -16.92 11.85
CA ARG A 86 -8.41 -15.54 12.27
C ARG A 86 -7.64 -14.53 11.40
N MET A 87 -6.89 -14.99 10.41
CA MET A 87 -6.13 -14.13 9.52
C MET A 87 -7.01 -13.65 8.36
N GLU A 88 -6.87 -12.38 8.02
CA GLU A 88 -7.54 -11.77 6.88
C GLU A 88 -6.62 -11.80 5.67
N LYS A 89 -7.13 -12.23 4.51
CA LYS A 89 -6.40 -12.10 3.24
C LYS A 89 -6.68 -10.72 2.65
N LYS A 90 -5.63 -9.93 2.41
CA LYS A 90 -5.69 -8.60 1.82
C LYS A 90 -4.79 -8.48 0.59
N LYS A 91 -4.99 -7.42 -0.19
CA LYS A 91 -4.13 -7.02 -1.30
C LYS A 91 -3.38 -5.74 -0.90
N ASN A 92 -2.11 -5.64 -1.30
CA ASN A 92 -1.27 -4.47 -1.00
C ASN A 92 -1.50 -3.36 -2.04
N ASP A 93 -2.72 -2.83 -2.09
CA ASP A 93 -3.13 -1.76 -2.99
C ASP A 93 -3.74 -0.55 -2.28
N GLU A 94 -3.84 -0.55 -0.95
CA GLU A 94 -4.27 0.62 -0.19
C GLU A 94 -3.23 1.75 -0.27
N GLU A 95 -3.63 2.87 -0.87
CA GLU A 95 -2.95 4.16 -0.78
C GLU A 95 -3.33 4.82 0.55
N THR A 96 -2.36 5.22 1.37
CA THR A 96 -2.65 5.94 2.61
C THR A 96 -2.79 7.44 2.28
N GLU A 97 -3.98 8.01 2.44
CA GLU A 97 -4.20 9.45 2.25
C GLU A 97 -3.47 10.25 3.37
N GLU A 98 -2.88 11.38 3.00
CA GLU A 98 -2.23 12.32 3.93
C GLU A 98 -3.34 13.04 4.72
N TRP A 99 -3.41 12.83 6.04
CA TRP A 99 -4.34 13.54 6.94
C TRP A 99 -3.78 14.89 7.36
#